data_AF-A0A3B5MAE0-F1
#
_entry.id   AF-A0A3B5MAE0-F1
#
_cell.length_a   1.000
_cell.length_b   1.000
_cell.length_c   1.000
_cell.angle_alpha   90.00
_cell.angle_beta   90.00
_cell.angle_gamma   90.00
#
_symmetry.space_group_name_H-M   'P 1'
#
loop_
_entity.id
_entity.type
_entity.pdbx_description
1 polymer ?
#
loop_
_entity_poly.entity_id
_entity_poly.type
_entity_poly.pdbx_seq_one_letter_code
_entity_poly.pdbx_strand_id
1 'polypeptide(L)'
;LIKRLQSQGTQCYKDKKYREAIGKYHRALLEIKGLCRVLGDPDPGPKSTSTLLPTISKSSTLTDEQKGAMENAELECYNSLAACLLQMELVNYERVKEYCLKVLLKEGKNFKALYRSGVAYYHLGDYQKALYYLKESHKQEPSDTNAVRYIQLTEMKIRRNAQKEKKEAS
;
A
#
# COMPACT_ATOMS: atom_id res chain seq x y z
N LEU A 1 -16.60 -11.44 3.39
CA LEU A 1 -16.89 -10.06 2.94
C LEU A 1 -15.68 -9.39 2.28
N ILE A 2 -14.54 -9.25 2.98
CA ILE A 2 -13.31 -8.61 2.47
C ILE A 2 -12.89 -9.10 1.08
N LYS A 3 -12.73 -10.43 0.90
CA LYS A 3 -12.39 -11.04 -0.39
C LYS A 3 -13.33 -10.63 -1.54
N ARG A 4 -14.64 -10.52 -1.25
CA ARG A 4 -15.65 -10.07 -2.23
C ARG A 4 -15.44 -8.61 -2.61
N LEU A 5 -15.13 -7.74 -1.64
CA LEU A 5 -14.84 -6.33 -1.90
C LEU A 5 -13.56 -6.16 -2.73
N GLN A 6 -12.50 -6.90 -2.41
CA GLN A 6 -11.25 -6.91 -3.20
C GLN A 6 -11.51 -7.39 -4.63
N SER A 7 -12.28 -8.47 -4.80
CA SER A 7 -12.64 -8.99 -6.13
C SER A 7 -13.44 -7.98 -6.95
N GLN A 8 -14.41 -7.30 -6.33
CA GLN A 8 -15.16 -6.22 -6.99
C GLN A 8 -14.25 -5.04 -7.34
N GLY A 9 -13.33 -4.66 -6.46
CA GLY A 9 -12.33 -3.61 -6.73
C GLY A 9 -11.45 -3.95 -7.93
N THR A 10 -11.00 -5.21 -8.02
CA THR A 10 -10.18 -5.71 -9.13
C THR A 10 -10.97 -5.70 -10.44
N GLN A 11 -12.26 -6.03 -10.40
CA GLN A 11 -13.12 -5.92 -11.58
C GLN A 11 -13.29 -4.46 -12.02
N CYS A 12 -13.63 -3.55 -11.10
CA CYS A 12 -13.70 -2.12 -11.39
C CYS A 12 -12.38 -1.58 -11.97
N TYR A 13 -11.23 -2.04 -11.48
CA TYR A 13 -9.92 -1.67 -12.01
C TYR A 13 -9.75 -2.11 -13.47
N LYS A 14 -10.10 -3.37 -13.79
CA LYS A 14 -10.06 -3.89 -15.17
C LYS A 14 -10.99 -3.11 -16.10
N ASP A 15 -12.15 -2.70 -15.59
CA ASP A 15 -13.13 -1.88 -16.31
C ASP A 15 -12.74 -0.38 -16.38
N LYS A 16 -11.53 -0.02 -15.91
CA LYS A 16 -11.01 1.36 -15.82
C LYS A 16 -11.85 2.30 -14.96
N LYS A 17 -12.74 1.76 -14.11
CA LYS A 17 -13.54 2.48 -13.12
C LYS A 17 -12.74 2.69 -11.83
N TYR A 18 -11.63 3.43 -11.92
CA TYR A 18 -10.66 3.55 -10.82
C TYR A 18 -11.26 4.16 -9.55
N ARG A 19 -12.17 5.13 -9.69
CA ARG A 19 -12.85 5.74 -8.53
C ARG A 19 -13.70 4.74 -7.76
N GLU A 20 -14.42 3.87 -8.48
CA GLU A 20 -15.20 2.80 -7.86
C GLU A 20 -14.28 1.76 -7.22
N ALA A 21 -13.21 1.37 -7.91
CA ALA A 21 -12.21 0.43 -7.38
C ALA A 21 -11.63 0.93 -6.05
N ILE A 22 -11.23 2.20 -5.98
CA ILE A 22 -10.73 2.86 -4.77
C ILE A 22 -11.75 2.75 -3.64
N GLY A 23 -13.03 3.04 -3.90
CA GLY A 23 -14.10 2.90 -2.92
C GLY A 23 -14.24 1.48 -2.38
N LYS A 24 -14.14 0.47 -3.24
CA LYS A 24 -14.21 -0.95 -2.84
C LYS A 24 -13.04 -1.36 -1.95
N TYR A 25 -11.82 -1.00 -2.31
CA TYR A 25 -10.63 -1.31 -1.51
C TYR A 25 -10.62 -0.55 -0.18
N HIS A 26 -11.05 0.72 -0.14
CA HIS A 26 -11.20 1.45 1.11
C HIS A 26 -12.22 0.80 2.04
N ARG A 27 -13.37 0.37 1.50
CA ARG A 27 -14.36 -0.36 2.29
C ARG A 27 -13.77 -1.66 2.84
N ALA A 28 -12.99 -2.40 2.04
CA ALA A 28 -12.30 -3.60 2.51
C ALA A 28 -11.35 -3.30 3.69
N LEU A 29 -10.57 -2.22 3.61
CA LEU A 29 -9.69 -1.79 4.71
C LEU A 29 -10.47 -1.40 5.98
N LEU A 30 -11.64 -0.78 5.85
CA LEU A 30 -12.49 -0.45 7.00
C LEU A 30 -13.01 -1.72 7.69
N GLU A 31 -13.44 -2.72 6.93
CA GLU A 31 -13.86 -4.02 7.47
C GLU A 31 -12.71 -4.73 8.20
N ILE A 32 -11.50 -4.73 7.61
CA ILE A 32 -10.31 -5.32 8.25
C ILE A 32 -10.03 -4.64 9.59
N LYS A 33 -10.01 -3.30 9.62
CA LYS A 33 -9.77 -2.53 10.85
C LYS A 33 -10.85 -2.73 11.90
N GLY A 34 -12.11 -2.85 11.49
CA GLY A 34 -13.23 -3.15 12.38
C GLY A 34 -13.06 -4.52 13.05
N LEU A 35 -12.71 -5.55 12.27
CA LEU A 35 -12.46 -6.89 12.78
C LEU A 35 -11.25 -6.94 13.73
N CYS A 36 -10.16 -6.24 13.42
CA CYS A 36 -9.00 -6.17 14.32
C CYS A 36 -9.35 -5.53 15.67
N ARG A 37 -10.24 -4.53 15.71
CA ARG A 37 -10.66 -3.89 16.96
C ARG A 37 -11.53 -4.81 17.81
N VAL A 38 -12.48 -5.50 17.19
CA VAL A 38 -13.40 -6.40 17.89
C VAL A 38 -12.70 -7.65 18.43
N LEU A 39 -11.62 -8.09 17.78
CA LEU A 39 -10.96 -9.37 18.07
C LEU A 39 -9.54 -9.23 18.64
N GLY A 40 -9.05 -8.00 18.83
CA GLY A 40 -7.66 -7.68 19.17
C GLY A 40 -7.40 -7.27 20.61
N ASP A 41 -8.39 -7.23 21.50
CA ASP A 41 -8.18 -6.95 22.92
C ASP A 41 -8.02 -8.25 23.73
N PRO A 42 -6.81 -8.56 24.23
CA PRO A 42 -6.66 -9.36 25.43
C PRO A 42 -6.90 -8.44 26.64
N ASP A 43 -8.06 -8.57 27.28
CA ASP A 43 -8.39 -7.92 28.54
C ASP A 43 -7.25 -8.10 29.58
N PRO A 44 -6.59 -7.04 30.07
CA PRO A 44 -5.93 -7.06 31.36
C PRO A 44 -6.94 -6.56 32.39
N GLY A 45 -7.72 -7.49 32.98
CA GLY A 45 -8.86 -7.17 33.87
C GLY A 45 -8.51 -6.26 35.08
N PRO A 46 -9.50 -5.81 35.90
CA PRO A 46 -10.18 -6.73 36.83
C PRO A 46 -11.67 -6.41 37.21
N LYS A 47 -12.39 -7.48 37.59
CA LYS A 47 -13.51 -7.61 38.57
C LYS A 47 -14.79 -6.72 38.49
N SER A 48 -15.92 -7.42 38.32
CA SER A 48 -17.29 -7.22 38.89
C SER A 48 -18.10 -5.98 38.43
N THR A 49 -19.39 -6.03 38.06
CA THR A 49 -20.54 -6.71 38.67
C THR A 49 -21.67 -7.05 37.67
N SER A 50 -22.31 -8.21 37.89
CA SER A 50 -23.74 -8.56 37.72
C SER A 50 -24.56 -8.06 36.50
N THR A 51 -24.93 -8.97 35.59
CA THR A 51 -26.32 -9.27 35.17
C THR A 51 -26.34 -10.60 34.40
N LEU A 52 -27.27 -11.50 34.75
CA LEU A 52 -27.40 -12.87 34.25
C LEU A 52 -27.98 -12.91 32.82
N LEU A 53 -27.23 -13.44 31.86
CA LEU A 53 -27.72 -13.94 30.57
C LEU A 53 -26.93 -15.22 30.18
N PRO A 54 -27.59 -16.35 29.85
CA PRO A 54 -26.91 -17.56 29.39
C PRO A 54 -26.93 -17.65 27.86
N THR A 55 -25.90 -17.17 27.17
CA THR A 55 -25.70 -17.50 25.74
C THR A 55 -24.23 -17.32 25.33
N ILE A 56 -23.51 -18.45 25.26
CA ILE A 56 -22.34 -18.75 24.41
C ILE A 56 -21.39 -17.57 24.14
N SER A 57 -20.53 -17.25 25.12
CA SER A 57 -19.37 -16.38 24.91
C SER A 57 -18.19 -17.22 24.48
N LYS A 58 -18.16 -17.62 23.20
CA LYS A 58 -16.94 -18.17 22.59
C LYS A 58 -15.98 -16.99 22.40
N SER A 59 -15.11 -16.75 23.39
CA SER A 59 -13.98 -15.82 23.28
C SER A 59 -13.08 -16.30 22.15
N SER A 60 -13.41 -15.90 20.93
CA SER A 60 -12.67 -16.27 19.73
C SER A 60 -11.68 -15.16 19.46
N THR A 61 -10.60 -15.16 20.23
CA THR A 61 -9.36 -14.52 19.79
C THR A 61 -9.04 -15.05 18.39
N LEU A 62 -8.68 -14.15 17.47
CA LEU A 62 -8.28 -14.55 16.11
C LEU A 62 -7.12 -15.55 16.21
N THR A 63 -7.22 -16.67 15.49
CA THR A 63 -6.06 -17.55 15.34
C THR A 63 -4.96 -16.81 14.57
N ASP A 64 -3.72 -17.23 14.73
CA ASP A 64 -2.60 -16.54 14.07
C ASP A 64 -2.69 -16.66 12.54
N GLU A 65 -3.31 -17.73 12.01
CA GLU A 65 -3.64 -17.86 10.60
C GLU A 65 -4.66 -16.81 10.14
N GLN A 66 -5.67 -16.53 10.98
CA GLN A 66 -6.68 -15.52 10.66
C GLN A 66 -6.07 -14.11 10.68
N LYS A 67 -5.20 -13.82 11.65
CA LYS A 67 -4.45 -12.55 11.70
C LYS A 67 -3.56 -12.38 10.47
N GLY A 68 -2.79 -13.40 10.11
CA GLY A 68 -1.95 -13.38 8.92
C GLY A 68 -2.75 -13.20 7.62
N ALA A 69 -3.91 -13.86 7.50
CA ALA A 69 -4.79 -13.69 6.36
C ALA A 69 -5.37 -12.27 6.26
N MET A 70 -5.68 -11.64 7.39
CA MET A 70 -6.17 -10.26 7.44
C MET A 70 -5.07 -9.26 7.07
N GLU A 71 -3.85 -9.46 7.58
CA GLU A 71 -2.69 -8.65 7.23
C GLU A 71 -2.41 -8.73 5.73
N ASN A 72 -2.34 -9.94 5.17
CA ASN A 72 -2.13 -10.13 3.73
C ASN A 72 -3.22 -9.44 2.89
N ALA A 73 -4.49 -9.53 3.31
CA ALA A 73 -5.60 -8.84 2.64
C ALA A 73 -5.46 -7.30 2.73
N GLU A 74 -4.95 -6.77 3.85
CA GLU A 74 -4.66 -5.34 4.01
C GLU A 74 -3.55 -4.90 3.05
N LEU A 75 -2.44 -5.66 2.96
CA LEU A 75 -1.34 -5.36 2.03
C LEU A 75 -1.81 -5.38 0.57
N GLU A 76 -2.63 -6.36 0.18
CA GLU A 76 -3.22 -6.43 -1.16
C GLU A 76 -4.09 -5.21 -1.46
N CYS A 77 -4.87 -4.73 -0.48
CA CYS A 77 -5.67 -3.52 -0.62
C CYS A 77 -4.78 -2.28 -0.82
N TYR A 78 -3.72 -2.10 -0.03
CA TYR A 78 -2.79 -0.99 -0.21
C TYR A 78 -2.11 -1.03 -1.58
N ASN A 79 -1.65 -2.20 -2.01
CA ASN A 79 -0.99 -2.36 -3.30
C ASN A 79 -1.96 -2.02 -4.46
N SER A 80 -3.21 -2.44 -4.35
CA SER A 80 -4.25 -2.17 -5.36
C SER A 80 -4.70 -0.70 -5.36
N LEU A 81 -4.81 -0.08 -4.19
CA LEU A 81 -5.09 1.37 -4.07
C LEU A 81 -3.99 2.22 -4.69
N ALA A 82 -2.73 1.89 -4.43
CA ALA A 82 -1.59 2.57 -5.06
C ALA A 82 -1.65 2.45 -6.59
N ALA A 83 -2.02 1.28 -7.12
CA ALA A 83 -2.22 1.08 -8.56
C ALA A 83 -3.34 1.97 -9.11
N CYS A 84 -4.50 2.01 -8.44
CA CYS A 84 -5.63 2.83 -8.86
C CYS A 84 -5.29 4.33 -8.86
N LEU A 85 -4.63 4.80 -7.81
CA LEU A 85 -4.26 6.21 -7.66
C LEU A 85 -3.34 6.69 -8.79
N LEU A 86 -2.41 5.84 -9.23
CA LEU A 86 -1.52 6.14 -10.37
C LEU A 86 -2.27 6.24 -11.72
N GLN A 87 -3.50 5.73 -11.81
CA GLN A 87 -4.34 5.80 -13.01
C GLN A 87 -5.34 6.98 -12.99
N MET A 88 -5.40 7.73 -11.89
CA MET A 88 -6.26 8.91 -11.79
C MET A 88 -5.72 10.07 -12.63
N GLU A 89 -6.61 10.93 -13.12
CA GLU A 89 -6.24 12.15 -13.86
C GLU A 89 -5.35 13.08 -13.02
N LEU A 90 -5.72 13.28 -11.75
CA LEU A 90 -4.92 13.97 -10.75
C LEU A 90 -4.36 12.96 -9.75
N VAL A 91 -3.11 12.56 -9.96
CA VAL A 91 -2.45 11.55 -9.14
C VAL A 91 -1.99 12.17 -7.81
N ASN A 92 -2.45 11.59 -6.70
CA ASN A 92 -1.91 11.91 -5.38
C ASN A 92 -0.69 11.03 -5.07
N TYR A 93 0.49 11.48 -5.49
CA TYR A 93 1.75 10.74 -5.30
C TYR A 93 2.13 10.56 -3.83
N GLU A 94 1.73 11.47 -2.95
CA GLU A 94 1.92 11.33 -1.49
C GLU A 94 1.20 10.09 -0.95
N ARG A 95 -0.07 9.87 -1.33
CA ARG A 95 -0.82 8.67 -0.92
C ARG A 95 -0.30 7.40 -1.58
N VAL A 96 0.14 7.46 -2.84
CA VAL A 96 0.78 6.32 -3.51
C VAL A 96 2.01 5.88 -2.72
N LYS A 97 2.90 6.83 -2.38
CA LYS A 97 4.08 6.60 -1.55
C LYS A 97 3.68 5.97 -0.22
N GLU A 98 2.73 6.56 0.51
CA GLU A 98 2.29 6.05 1.82
C GLU A 98 1.83 4.58 1.75
N TYR A 99 0.97 4.23 0.79
CA TYR A 99 0.48 2.86 0.64
C TYR A 99 1.56 1.88 0.23
N CYS A 100 2.46 2.28 -0.67
CA CYS A 100 3.54 1.39 -1.07
C CYS A 100 4.53 1.14 0.09
N LEU A 101 4.86 2.15 0.89
CA LEU A 101 5.73 1.98 2.06
C LEU A 101 5.12 1.06 3.12
N LYS A 102 3.78 1.11 3.31
CA LYS A 102 3.07 0.15 4.18
C LYS A 102 3.21 -1.29 3.71
N VAL A 103 3.15 -1.52 2.39
CA VAL A 103 3.40 -2.84 1.81
C VAL A 103 4.85 -3.25 2.01
N LEU A 104 5.81 -2.38 1.69
CA LEU A 104 7.25 -2.68 1.78
C LEU A 104 7.74 -2.92 3.20
N LEU A 105 7.07 -2.37 4.22
CA LEU A 105 7.39 -2.65 5.62
C LEU A 105 7.25 -4.15 5.95
N LYS A 106 6.35 -4.85 5.26
CA LYS A 106 6.08 -6.29 5.45
C LYS A 106 6.65 -7.14 4.32
N GLU A 107 6.51 -6.66 3.09
CA GLU A 107 6.97 -7.31 1.87
C GLU A 107 8.07 -6.48 1.21
N GLY A 108 9.26 -6.41 1.82
CA GLY A 108 10.36 -5.55 1.36
C GLY A 108 10.84 -5.80 -0.06
N LYS A 109 10.52 -6.96 -0.65
CA LYS A 109 10.85 -7.33 -2.03
C LYS A 109 9.65 -7.27 -2.99
N ASN A 110 8.52 -6.70 -2.60
CA ASN A 110 7.36 -6.58 -3.49
C ASN A 110 7.68 -5.61 -4.64
N PHE A 111 7.99 -6.15 -5.82
CA PHE A 111 8.42 -5.35 -6.97
C PHE A 111 7.38 -4.31 -7.39
N LYS A 112 6.08 -4.61 -7.27
CA LYS A 112 5.01 -3.64 -7.62
C LYS A 112 5.04 -2.44 -6.66
N ALA A 113 5.20 -2.68 -5.37
CA ALA A 113 5.30 -1.61 -4.38
C ALA A 113 6.62 -0.83 -4.50
N LEU A 114 7.73 -1.50 -4.82
CA LEU A 114 9.02 -0.86 -5.11
C LEU A 114 8.90 0.07 -6.33
N TYR A 115 8.41 -0.44 -7.46
CA TYR A 115 8.21 0.33 -8.68
C TYR A 115 7.33 1.56 -8.43
N ARG A 116 6.15 1.36 -7.82
CA ARG A 116 5.18 2.43 -7.56
C ARG A 116 5.71 3.47 -6.57
N SER A 117 6.48 3.06 -5.56
CA SER A 117 7.20 3.99 -4.66
C SER A 117 8.20 4.83 -5.45
N GLY A 118 8.99 4.19 -6.31
CA GLY A 118 9.96 4.86 -7.17
C GLY A 118 9.34 5.92 -8.07
N VAL A 119 8.23 5.58 -8.73
CA VAL A 119 7.44 6.52 -9.53
C VAL A 119 6.91 7.67 -8.67
N ALA A 120 6.35 7.38 -7.49
CA ALA A 120 5.84 8.42 -6.60
C ALA A 120 6.94 9.39 -6.15
N TYR A 121 8.08 8.89 -5.67
CA TYR A 121 9.21 9.74 -5.29
C TYR A 121 9.75 10.59 -6.44
N TYR A 122 9.76 10.04 -7.67
CA TYR A 122 10.18 10.80 -8.86
C TYR A 122 9.29 12.03 -9.06
N HIS A 123 7.96 11.86 -8.99
CA HIS A 123 7.01 12.96 -9.18
C HIS A 123 6.96 13.93 -7.98
N LEU A 124 7.35 13.47 -6.79
CA LEU A 124 7.53 14.31 -5.60
C LEU A 124 8.88 15.06 -5.60
N GLY A 125 9.77 14.78 -6.55
CA GLY A 125 11.07 15.45 -6.69
C GLY A 125 12.19 14.90 -5.82
N ASP A 126 11.95 13.87 -5.00
CA ASP A 126 13.00 13.16 -4.26
C ASP A 126 13.64 12.11 -5.18
N TYR A 127 14.49 12.60 -6.08
CA TYR A 127 15.08 11.76 -7.12
C TYR A 127 16.05 10.70 -6.58
N GLN A 128 16.65 10.92 -5.41
CA GLN A 128 17.56 9.95 -4.80
C GLN A 128 16.79 8.72 -4.32
N LYS A 129 15.69 8.91 -3.58
CA LYS A 129 14.83 7.79 -3.18
C LYS A 129 14.14 7.15 -4.38
N ALA A 130 13.71 7.95 -5.36
CA ALA A 130 13.15 7.43 -6.60
C ALA A 130 14.10 6.43 -7.26
N LEU A 131 15.37 6.81 -7.43
CA LEU A 131 16.38 5.96 -8.06
C LEU A 131 16.63 4.67 -7.27
N TYR A 132 16.70 4.78 -5.94
CA TYR A 132 16.84 3.62 -5.05
C TYR A 132 15.70 2.61 -5.26
N TYR A 133 14.45 3.04 -5.09
CA TYR A 133 13.29 2.14 -5.20
C TYR A 133 13.12 1.56 -6.61
N LEU A 134 13.39 2.35 -7.65
CA LEU A 134 13.33 1.87 -9.03
C LEU A 134 14.41 0.81 -9.32
N LYS A 135 15.64 1.00 -8.81
CA LYS A 135 16.71 0.00 -8.94
C LYS A 135 16.39 -1.27 -8.18
N GLU A 136 15.86 -1.17 -6.96
CA GLU A 136 15.41 -2.34 -6.20
C GLU A 136 14.28 -3.08 -6.93
N SER A 137 13.31 -2.35 -7.50
CA SER A 137 12.27 -2.95 -8.33
C SER A 137 12.83 -3.69 -9.53
N HIS A 138 13.77 -3.07 -10.26
CA HIS A 138 14.39 -3.66 -11.44
C HIS A 138 15.24 -4.90 -11.11
N LYS A 139 15.85 -4.96 -9.92
CA LYS A 139 16.52 -6.18 -9.45
C LYS A 139 15.55 -7.36 -9.27
N GLN A 140 14.32 -7.09 -8.81
CA GLN A 140 13.30 -8.13 -8.66
C GLN A 140 12.71 -8.53 -10.01
N GLU A 141 12.45 -7.57 -10.90
CA GLU A 141 11.91 -7.81 -12.24
C GLU A 141 12.72 -7.09 -13.33
N PRO A 142 13.82 -7.71 -13.80
CA PRO A 142 14.69 -7.09 -14.81
C PRO A 142 14.01 -6.90 -16.18
N SER A 143 12.94 -7.64 -16.44
CA SER A 143 12.18 -7.58 -17.70
C SER A 143 11.24 -6.36 -17.78
N ASP A 144 10.96 -5.67 -16.68
CA ASP A 144 10.07 -4.51 -16.67
C ASP A 144 10.76 -3.27 -17.28
N THR A 145 10.43 -3.02 -18.55
CA THR A 145 10.92 -1.87 -19.30
C THR A 145 10.49 -0.53 -18.71
N ASN A 146 9.38 -0.49 -17.95
CA ASN A 146 8.92 0.74 -17.33
C ASN A 146 9.84 1.17 -16.19
N ALA A 147 10.36 0.21 -15.42
CA ALA A 147 11.35 0.49 -14.38
C ALA A 147 12.62 1.08 -15.00
N VAL A 148 13.14 0.49 -16.08
CA VAL A 148 14.31 1.00 -16.81
C VAL A 148 14.10 2.42 -17.31
N ARG A 149 12.94 2.70 -17.92
CA ARG A 149 12.59 4.06 -18.39
C ARG A 149 12.61 5.07 -17.25
N TYR A 150 11.99 4.75 -16.12
CA TYR A 150 11.96 5.67 -14.97
C TYR A 150 13.34 5.84 -14.31
N ILE A 151 14.19 4.81 -14.29
CA ILE A 151 15.59 4.93 -13.83
C ILE A 151 16.31 5.98 -14.67
N GLN A 152 16.25 5.86 -16.00
CA GLN A 152 16.90 6.80 -16.92
C GLN A 152 16.39 8.24 -16.75
N LEU A 153 15.06 8.41 -16.66
CA LEU A 153 14.45 9.73 -16.41
C LEU A 153 14.95 10.34 -15.09
N THR A 154 15.06 9.52 -14.04
CA THR A 154 15.51 9.95 -12.71
C THR A 154 16.98 10.35 -12.74
N GLU A 155 17.85 9.55 -13.37
CA GLU A 155 19.28 9.85 -13.49
C GLU A 155 19.51 11.15 -14.28
N MET A 156 18.74 11.40 -15.34
CA MET A 156 18.80 12.67 -16.08
C MET A 156 18.40 13.87 -15.20
N LYS A 157 17.36 13.75 -14.38
CA LYS A 157 16.92 14.80 -13.44
C LYS A 157 18.00 15.13 -12.41
N ILE A 158 18.62 14.10 -11.81
CA ILE A 158 19.71 14.28 -10.83
C ILE A 158 20.88 15.03 -11.47
N ARG A 159 21.33 14.62 -12.66
CA ARG A 159 22.43 15.30 -13.37
C ARG A 159 22.10 16.76 -13.67
N ARG A 160 20.87 17.04 -14.11
CA ARG A 160 20.43 18.41 -14.43
C ARG A 160 20.38 19.29 -13.18
N ASN A 161 19.92 18.76 -12.05
CA ASN A 161 19.88 19.51 -10.79
C ASN A 161 21.29 19.84 -10.28
N ALA A 162 22.20 18.86 -10.29
CA ALA A 162 23.59 19.07 -9.89
C ALA A 162 24.30 20.13 -10.78
N GLN A 163 23.97 20.21 -12.07
CA GLN A 163 24.51 21.25 -12.96
C GLN A 163 23.95 22.65 -12.64
N LYS A 164 22.69 22.75 -12.23
CA LYS A 164 22.08 24.03 -11.83
C LYS A 164 22.70 24.55 -10.53
N GLU A 165 22.81 23.67 -9.52
CA GLU A 165 23.42 24.00 -8.23
C GLU A 165 24.86 24.50 -8.39
N LYS A 166 25.66 23.87 -9.27
CA LYS A 166 27.03 24.33 -9.59
C LYS A 166 27.09 25.70 -10.26
N LYS A 167 26.08 26.05 -11.07
CA LYS A 167 26.01 27.37 -11.74
C LYS A 167 25.53 28.47 -10.80
N GLU A 168 24.64 28.14 -9.86
CA GLU A 168 24.14 29.07 -8.85
C GLU A 168 25.17 29.34 -7.74
N ALA A 169 26.10 28.41 -7.53
CA ALA A 169 27.20 28.55 -6.57
C ALA A 169 28.47 29.20 -7.15
N SER A 170 28.49 29.56 -8.44
CA SER A 170 29.61 30.21 -9.14
C SER A 170 29.28 31.66 -9.47
#